data_AF-A0A966QKS9-F1
#
_entry.id   AF-A0A966QKS9-F1
#
_cell.length_a   1.000
_cell.length_b   1.000
_cell.length_c   1.000
_cell.angle_alpha   90.00
_cell.angle_beta   90.00
_cell.angle_gamma   90.00
#
_symmetry.space_group_name_H-M   'P 1'
#
loop_
_entity.id
_entity.type
_entity.pdbx_description
1 polymer ?
#
loop_
_entity_poly.entity_id
_entity_poly.type
_entity_poly.pdbx_seq_one_letter_code
_entity_poly.pdbx_strand_id
1 'polypeptide(L)'
;MLQDPTTDGRFGEFGGRFVPETLVPACMELEAAFKDAWADSLFRTELNDLLRDYVGRPSIITECHNLGAQLGIRLLLKREDLNHTGSHKINNVLGQVLLAKRMGKKRIVAETGAGQHGVASATAAALLGLECKVYMGEVDVKRQALNVFRMRLLGAE
;
A
#
# COMPACT_ATOMS: atom_id res chain seq x y z
N MET A 1 18.14 -10.73 -8.88
CA MET A 1 16.91 -10.05 -9.33
C MET A 1 15.76 -11.03 -9.18
N LEU A 2 14.62 -10.60 -8.66
CA LEU A 2 13.40 -11.39 -8.76
C LEU A 2 13.10 -11.56 -10.25
N GLN A 3 12.81 -12.79 -10.69
CA GLN A 3 12.34 -13.02 -12.06
C GLN A 3 11.01 -12.29 -12.24
N ASP A 4 10.73 -11.80 -13.44
CA ASP A 4 9.40 -11.32 -13.80
C ASP A 4 8.45 -12.51 -13.99
N PRO A 5 7.14 -12.35 -13.76
CA PRO A 5 6.19 -13.40 -14.07
C PRO A 5 6.11 -13.63 -15.58
N THR A 6 5.58 -14.78 -16.00
CA THR A 6 5.20 -15.01 -17.40
C THR A 6 4.15 -13.99 -17.86
N THR A 7 3.90 -13.92 -19.17
CA THR A 7 2.84 -13.06 -19.75
C THR A 7 1.46 -13.33 -19.14
N ASP A 8 1.22 -14.56 -18.70
CA ASP A 8 -0.02 -14.97 -18.04
C ASP A 8 -0.05 -14.59 -16.54
N GLY A 9 1.01 -13.95 -16.03
CA GLY A 9 1.14 -13.52 -14.64
C GLY A 9 1.60 -14.62 -13.68
N ARG A 10 2.31 -15.66 -14.16
CA ARG A 10 2.74 -16.80 -13.32
C ARG A 10 4.21 -16.77 -12.93
N PHE A 11 4.49 -17.23 -11.72
CA PHE A 11 5.82 -17.60 -11.21
C PHE A 11 5.84 -19.12 -11.00
N GLY A 12 6.36 -19.86 -11.98
CA GLY A 12 6.19 -21.32 -12.00
C GLY A 12 4.70 -21.67 -12.11
N GLU A 13 4.19 -22.43 -11.15
CA GLU A 13 2.77 -22.81 -11.10
C GLU A 13 1.86 -21.79 -10.37
N PHE A 14 2.44 -20.81 -9.68
CA PHE A 14 1.71 -19.86 -8.84
C PHE A 14 1.38 -18.56 -9.57
N GLY A 15 0.34 -17.85 -9.12
CA GLY A 15 -0.10 -16.59 -9.73
C GLY A 15 -1.12 -16.82 -10.85
N GLY A 16 -1.18 -15.92 -11.83
CA GLY A 16 -2.19 -15.95 -12.88
C GLY A 16 -3.38 -15.02 -12.62
N ARG A 17 -4.39 -15.08 -13.50
CA ARG A 17 -5.58 -14.22 -13.48
C ARG A 17 -6.84 -15.06 -13.30
N PHE A 18 -7.21 -15.30 -12.04
CA PHE A 18 -8.42 -16.04 -11.68
C PHE A 18 -9.54 -15.09 -11.25
N VAL A 19 -9.99 -14.26 -12.19
CA VAL A 19 -11.04 -13.26 -11.96
C VAL A 19 -12.19 -13.46 -12.96
N PRO A 20 -13.41 -13.03 -12.64
CA PRO A 20 -14.51 -13.01 -13.61
C PRO A 20 -14.13 -12.20 -14.86
N GLU A 21 -14.63 -12.64 -16.03
CA GLU A 21 -14.37 -12.00 -17.32
C GLU A 21 -14.65 -10.50 -17.33
N THR A 22 -15.67 -10.07 -16.58
CA THR A 22 -16.05 -8.66 -16.44
C THR A 22 -14.98 -7.77 -15.82
N LEU A 23 -14.00 -8.34 -15.10
CA LEU A 23 -12.88 -7.61 -14.49
C LEU A 23 -11.61 -7.62 -15.37
N VAL A 24 -11.52 -8.49 -16.37
CA VAL A 24 -10.33 -8.64 -17.22
C VAL A 24 -9.92 -7.31 -17.87
N PRO A 25 -10.82 -6.49 -18.45
CA PRO A 25 -10.43 -5.21 -19.04
C PRO A 25 -9.80 -4.24 -18.02
N ALA A 26 -10.33 -4.19 -16.80
CA ALA A 26 -9.80 -3.32 -15.74
C ALA A 26 -8.42 -3.78 -15.27
N CYS A 27 -8.18 -5.10 -15.16
CA CYS A 27 -6.88 -5.65 -14.83
C CYS A 27 -5.83 -5.35 -15.92
N MET A 28 -6.20 -5.46 -17.19
CA MET A 28 -5.32 -5.14 -18.31
C MET A 28 -4.99 -3.65 -18.40
N GLU A 29 -5.99 -2.77 -18.20
CA GLU A 29 -5.79 -1.32 -18.13
C GLU A 29 -4.79 -0.96 -17.01
N LEU A 30 -4.95 -1.55 -15.83
CA LEU A 30 -4.07 -1.33 -14.69
C LEU A 30 -2.64 -1.79 -14.96
N GLU A 31 -2.46 -2.98 -15.56
CA GLU A 31 -1.14 -3.51 -15.89
C GLU A 31 -0.40 -2.61 -16.89
N ALA A 32 -1.08 -2.17 -17.96
CA ALA A 32 -0.51 -1.26 -18.94
C ALA A 32 -0.12 0.08 -18.29
N ALA A 33 -1.03 0.67 -17.53
CA ALA A 33 -0.78 1.93 -16.84
C ALA A 33 0.40 1.83 -15.84
N PHE A 34 0.52 0.71 -15.12
CA PHE A 34 1.64 0.47 -14.23
C PHE A 34 2.97 0.40 -14.99
N LYS A 35 3.03 -0.38 -16.09
CA LYS A 35 4.26 -0.51 -16.90
C LYS A 35 4.70 0.85 -17.45
N ASP A 36 3.75 1.63 -17.99
CA ASP A 36 4.02 2.95 -18.53
C ASP A 36 4.50 3.92 -17.43
N ALA A 37 3.83 3.93 -16.27
CA ALA A 37 4.21 4.77 -15.15
C ALA A 37 5.57 4.38 -14.55
N TRP A 38 5.89 3.09 -14.48
CA TRP A 38 7.15 2.62 -13.90
C TRP A 38 8.35 2.89 -14.82
N ALA A 39 8.14 2.87 -16.13
CA ALA A 39 9.15 3.30 -17.11
C ALA A 39 9.44 4.80 -17.04
N ASP A 40 8.45 5.62 -16.66
CA ASP A 40 8.57 7.06 -16.51
C ASP A 40 9.41 7.44 -15.26
N SER A 41 10.49 8.21 -15.47
CA SER A 41 11.33 8.69 -14.38
C SER A 41 10.64 9.74 -13.52
N LEU A 42 9.73 10.55 -14.08
CA LEU A 42 9.01 11.58 -13.33
C LEU A 42 8.06 10.95 -12.30
N PHE A 43 7.35 9.89 -12.69
CA PHE A 43 6.50 9.14 -11.76
C PHE A 43 7.31 8.57 -10.59
N ARG A 44 8.47 7.96 -10.89
CA ARG A 44 9.36 7.41 -9.86
C ARG A 44 9.93 8.49 -8.95
N THR A 45 10.27 9.66 -9.49
CA THR A 45 10.73 10.81 -8.70
C THR A 45 9.63 11.31 -7.77
N GLU A 46 8.41 11.52 -8.27
CA GLU A 46 7.27 11.96 -7.45
C GLU A 46 6.95 10.96 -6.33
N LEU A 47 6.95 9.65 -6.65
CA LEU A 47 6.79 8.61 -5.62
C LEU A 47 7.91 8.66 -4.58
N ASN A 48 9.17 8.81 -5.00
CA ASN A 48 10.31 8.88 -4.08
C ASN A 48 10.26 10.13 -3.19
N ASP A 49 9.82 11.27 -3.72
CA ASP A 49 9.64 12.49 -2.94
C ASP A 49 8.54 12.31 -1.90
N LEU A 50 7.40 11.70 -2.24
CA LEU A 50 6.36 11.34 -1.28
C LEU A 50 6.88 10.37 -0.20
N LEU A 51 7.64 9.34 -0.60
CA LEU A 51 8.21 8.38 0.35
C LEU A 51 9.22 9.05 1.30
N ARG A 52 10.04 9.99 0.81
CA ARG A 52 11.02 10.70 1.63
C ARG A 52 10.34 11.72 2.54
N ASP A 53 9.58 12.65 1.96
CA ASP A 53 9.14 13.87 2.62
C ASP A 53 7.81 13.70 3.36
N TYR A 54 6.94 12.81 2.90
CA TYR A 54 5.64 12.54 3.54
C TYR A 54 5.64 11.30 4.43
N VAL A 55 6.29 10.20 4.00
CA VAL A 55 6.35 8.96 4.80
C VAL A 55 7.48 8.98 5.84
N GLY A 56 8.59 9.67 5.56
CA GLY A 56 9.78 9.67 6.40
C GLY A 56 10.77 8.54 6.09
N ARG A 57 10.85 8.09 4.83
CA ARG A 57 11.83 7.07 4.41
C ARG A 57 13.24 7.67 4.26
N PRO A 58 14.31 6.86 4.45
CA PRO A 58 14.29 5.44 4.81
C PRO A 58 13.97 5.20 6.29
N SER A 59 13.23 4.14 6.57
CA SER A 59 13.06 3.66 7.95
C SER A 59 14.41 3.20 8.53
N ILE A 60 14.65 3.49 9.81
CA ILE A 60 15.90 3.13 10.47
C ILE A 60 15.99 1.62 10.75
N ILE A 61 17.22 1.14 11.01
CA ILE A 61 17.48 -0.20 11.54
C ILE A 61 17.96 -0.02 12.98
N THR A 62 17.31 -0.72 13.92
CA THR A 62 17.67 -0.66 15.34
C THR A 62 18.17 -2.02 15.82
N GLU A 63 19.34 -2.06 16.46
CA GLU A 63 19.83 -3.27 17.13
C GLU A 63 19.20 -3.42 18.52
N CYS A 64 18.66 -4.60 18.81
CA CYS A 64 17.96 -4.89 20.05
C CYS A 64 18.85 -5.68 21.00
N HIS A 65 19.79 -5.00 21.66
CA HIS A 65 20.80 -5.64 22.52
C HIS A 65 20.21 -6.54 23.62
N ASN A 66 19.19 -6.08 24.34
CA ASN A 66 18.61 -6.84 25.46
C ASN A 66 17.95 -8.15 25.00
N LEU A 67 17.10 -8.08 23.98
CA LEU A 67 16.42 -9.26 23.44
C LEU A 67 17.38 -10.16 22.67
N GLY A 68 18.35 -9.58 21.96
CA GLY A 68 19.42 -10.33 21.30
C GLY A 68 20.25 -11.16 22.29
N ALA A 69 20.62 -10.57 23.44
CA ALA A 69 21.32 -11.27 24.51
C ALA A 69 20.49 -12.42 25.10
N GLN A 70 19.18 -12.23 25.31
CA GLN A 70 18.27 -13.29 25.78
C GLN A 70 18.13 -14.45 24.78
N LEU A 71 18.15 -14.15 23.48
CA LEU A 71 18.02 -15.14 22.41
C LEU A 71 19.35 -15.74 21.95
N GLY A 72 20.50 -15.22 22.41
CA GLY A 72 21.83 -15.64 21.96
C GLY A 72 22.15 -15.29 20.50
N ILE A 73 21.46 -14.28 19.93
CA ILE A 73 21.63 -13.86 18.52
C ILE A 73 21.78 -12.35 18.41
N ARG A 74 22.36 -11.87 17.30
CA ARG A 74 22.27 -10.45 16.92
C ARG A 74 20.90 -10.17 16.31
N LEU A 75 20.07 -9.37 17.00
CA LEU A 75 18.73 -9.02 16.55
C LEU A 75 18.67 -7.57 16.05
N LEU A 76 18.26 -7.39 14.80
CA LEU A 76 18.06 -6.10 14.14
C LEU A 76 16.60 -5.95 13.72
N LEU A 77 15.97 -4.82 14.04
CA LEU A 77 14.61 -4.50 13.60
C LEU A 77 14.63 -3.43 12.50
N LYS A 78 14.00 -3.75 11.36
CA LYS A 78 13.71 -2.76 10.30
C LYS A 78 12.44 -2.01 10.67
N ARG A 79 12.57 -0.72 11.02
CA ARG A 79 11.55 0.06 11.74
C ARG A 79 10.45 0.64 10.86
N GLU A 80 9.74 -0.20 10.10
CA GLU A 80 8.58 0.24 9.30
C GLU A 80 7.38 0.67 10.17
N ASP A 81 7.41 0.39 11.48
CA ASP A 81 6.48 0.92 12.48
C ASP A 81 6.56 2.44 12.62
N LEU A 82 7.69 3.05 12.25
CA LEU A 82 7.91 4.50 12.31
C LEU A 82 7.47 5.25 11.05
N ASN A 83 7.08 4.54 10.00
CA ASN A 83 6.52 5.20 8.82
C ASN A 83 5.27 5.99 9.20
N HIS A 84 5.00 7.07 8.49
CA HIS A 84 3.69 7.72 8.59
C HIS A 84 2.55 6.70 8.41
N THR A 85 1.46 6.85 9.18
CA THR A 85 0.38 5.86 9.42
C THR A 85 0.75 4.65 10.30
N GLY A 86 2.04 4.40 10.58
CA GLY A 86 2.50 3.42 11.55
C GLY A 86 2.77 2.01 11.01
N SER A 87 2.88 1.82 9.69
CA SER A 87 3.25 0.53 9.10
C SER A 87 3.83 0.64 7.70
N HIS A 88 4.29 -0.49 7.15
CA HIS A 88 4.79 -0.57 5.77
C HIS A 88 3.69 -0.39 4.69
N LYS A 89 2.41 -0.39 5.05
CA LYS A 89 1.30 -0.35 4.07
C LYS A 89 1.26 0.96 3.28
N ILE A 90 1.68 2.06 3.89
CA ILE A 90 1.70 3.38 3.23
C ILE A 90 2.61 3.40 1.99
N ASN A 91 3.68 2.58 1.99
CA ASN A 91 4.59 2.48 0.85
C ASN A 91 3.86 2.01 -0.42
N ASN A 92 3.03 0.97 -0.29
CA ASN A 92 2.24 0.44 -1.41
C ASN A 92 1.13 1.40 -1.81
N VAL A 93 0.38 1.90 -0.84
CA VAL A 93 -0.80 2.71 -1.10
C VAL A 93 -0.44 3.99 -1.84
N LEU A 94 0.64 4.70 -1.46
CA LEU A 94 1.04 5.92 -2.16
C LEU A 94 1.33 5.66 -3.64
N GLY A 95 2.03 4.58 -3.97
CA GLY A 95 2.28 4.20 -5.36
C GLY A 95 0.99 3.92 -6.13
N GLN A 96 0.06 3.17 -5.53
CA GLN A 96 -1.21 2.82 -6.19
C GLN A 96 -2.15 4.03 -6.35
N VAL A 97 -2.26 4.90 -5.34
CA VAL A 97 -3.13 6.08 -5.42
C VAL A 97 -2.54 7.11 -6.39
N LEU A 98 -1.21 7.25 -6.43
CA LEU A 98 -0.54 8.08 -7.44
C LEU A 98 -0.79 7.54 -8.85
N LEU A 99 -0.72 6.21 -9.04
CA LEU A 99 -1.06 5.56 -10.30
C LEU A 99 -2.53 5.80 -10.68
N ALA A 100 -3.47 5.63 -9.74
CA ALA A 100 -4.88 5.88 -9.98
C ALA A 100 -5.16 7.32 -10.41
N LYS A 101 -4.47 8.30 -9.80
CA LYS A 101 -4.51 9.71 -10.21
C LYS A 101 -4.02 9.89 -11.65
N ARG A 102 -2.89 9.27 -12.01
CA ARG A 102 -2.35 9.29 -13.38
C ARG A 102 -3.30 8.66 -14.40
N MET A 103 -3.99 7.58 -14.01
CA MET A 103 -5.04 6.94 -14.81
C MET A 103 -6.33 7.78 -14.90
N GLY A 104 -6.40 8.96 -14.30
CA GLY A 104 -7.58 9.84 -14.30
C GLY A 104 -8.72 9.35 -13.42
N LYS A 105 -8.51 8.30 -12.61
CA LYS A 105 -9.53 7.78 -11.70
C LYS A 105 -9.77 8.80 -10.57
N LYS A 106 -11.02 8.88 -10.10
CA LYS A 106 -11.44 9.85 -9.06
C LYS A 106 -11.67 9.24 -7.69
N ARG A 107 -11.73 7.91 -7.64
CA ARG A 107 -12.15 7.16 -6.46
C ARG A 107 -11.29 5.92 -6.26
N ILE A 108 -10.89 5.71 -5.00
CA ILE A 108 -10.20 4.55 -4.49
C ILE A 108 -11.19 3.69 -3.71
N VAL A 109 -11.17 2.39 -3.97
CA VAL A 109 -11.88 1.38 -3.18
C VAL A 109 -10.83 0.47 -2.58
N ALA A 110 -10.92 0.20 -1.28
CA ALA A 110 -10.04 -0.72 -0.58
C ALA A 110 -10.82 -1.57 0.41
N GLU A 111 -10.30 -2.73 0.76
CA GLU A 111 -10.77 -3.55 1.87
C GLU A 111 -9.83 -3.45 3.07
N THR A 112 -10.34 -3.73 4.27
CA THR A 112 -9.47 -3.85 5.43
C THR A 112 -10.03 -4.78 6.51
N GLY A 113 -9.14 -5.49 7.20
CA GLY A 113 -9.45 -6.24 8.43
C GLY A 113 -9.08 -5.42 9.65
N ALA A 114 -7.83 -5.50 10.12
CA ALA A 114 -7.36 -4.74 11.28
C ALA A 114 -7.44 -3.19 11.14
N GLY A 115 -7.66 -2.66 9.93
CA GLY A 115 -7.83 -1.22 9.67
C GLY A 115 -6.59 -0.49 9.16
N GLN A 116 -5.39 -1.05 9.31
CA GLN A 116 -4.15 -0.37 8.90
C GLN A 116 -4.08 -0.09 7.39
N HIS A 117 -4.59 -1.00 6.55
CA HIS A 117 -4.64 -0.75 5.10
C HIS A 117 -5.66 0.34 4.77
N GLY A 118 -6.84 0.29 5.38
CA GLY A 118 -7.87 1.31 5.18
C GLY A 118 -7.41 2.70 5.61
N VAL A 119 -6.73 2.84 6.75
CA VAL A 119 -6.14 4.12 7.21
C VAL A 119 -5.10 4.62 6.22
N ALA A 120 -4.21 3.76 5.72
CA ALA A 120 -3.24 4.15 4.70
C ALA A 120 -3.92 4.60 3.39
N SER A 121 -4.91 3.85 2.89
CA SER A 121 -5.70 4.17 1.69
C SER A 121 -6.44 5.50 1.81
N ALA A 122 -7.11 5.73 2.94
CA ALA A 122 -7.75 7.01 3.24
C ALA A 122 -6.73 8.17 3.29
N THR A 123 -5.55 7.94 3.90
CA THR A 123 -4.49 8.95 4.01
C THR A 123 -3.96 9.37 2.64
N ALA A 124 -3.62 8.41 1.78
CA ALA A 124 -3.10 8.70 0.45
C ALA A 124 -4.16 9.33 -0.48
N ALA A 125 -5.42 8.86 -0.39
CA ALA A 125 -6.53 9.46 -1.14
C ALA A 125 -6.78 10.91 -0.72
N ALA A 126 -6.81 11.19 0.59
CA ALA A 126 -6.93 12.55 1.10
C ALA A 126 -5.77 13.45 0.64
N LEU A 127 -4.53 12.95 0.69
CA LEU A 127 -3.35 13.68 0.23
C LEU A 127 -3.42 14.04 -1.27
N LEU A 128 -3.86 13.09 -2.10
CA LEU A 128 -3.83 13.23 -3.57
C LEU A 128 -5.13 13.75 -4.18
N GLY A 129 -6.14 14.01 -3.35
CA GLY A 129 -7.43 14.58 -3.75
C GLY A 129 -8.35 13.59 -4.45
N LEU A 130 -8.39 12.33 -4.00
CA LEU A 130 -9.30 11.30 -4.48
C LEU A 130 -10.33 10.93 -3.41
N GLU A 131 -11.53 10.55 -3.83
CA GLU A 131 -12.52 9.94 -2.95
C GLU A 131 -12.01 8.56 -2.48
N CYS A 132 -12.33 8.17 -1.25
CA CYS A 132 -11.96 6.86 -0.72
C CYS A 132 -13.16 6.17 -0.08
N LYS A 133 -13.40 4.91 -0.45
CA LYS A 133 -14.35 4.03 0.23
C LYS A 133 -13.63 2.79 0.73
N VAL A 134 -13.77 2.50 2.03
CA VAL A 134 -13.13 1.35 2.67
C VAL A 134 -14.17 0.35 3.14
N TYR A 135 -14.14 -0.86 2.57
CA TYR A 135 -14.96 -1.97 3.03
C TYR A 135 -14.28 -2.71 4.18
N MET A 136 -15.00 -2.88 5.28
CA MET A 136 -14.49 -3.50 6.50
C MET A 136 -15.56 -4.42 7.09
N GLY A 137 -15.17 -5.64 7.49
CA GLY A 137 -16.11 -6.60 8.07
C GLY A 137 -16.73 -6.08 9.36
N GLU A 138 -18.02 -6.32 9.59
CA GLU A 138 -18.77 -5.75 10.72
C GLU A 138 -18.12 -6.04 12.08
N VAL A 139 -17.61 -7.26 12.27
CA VAL A 139 -16.92 -7.67 13.50
C VAL A 139 -15.64 -6.85 13.71
N ASP A 140 -14.88 -6.59 12.64
CA ASP A 140 -13.65 -5.81 12.72
C ASP A 140 -13.94 -4.33 12.91
N VAL A 141 -15.02 -3.79 12.32
CA VAL A 141 -15.50 -2.41 12.59
C VAL A 141 -15.73 -2.22 14.10
N LYS A 142 -16.37 -3.19 14.76
CA LYS A 142 -16.61 -3.15 16.21
C LYS A 142 -15.31 -3.25 17.00
N ARG A 143 -14.38 -4.14 16.61
CA ARG A 143 -13.12 -4.38 17.32
C ARG A 143 -12.07 -3.27 17.13
N GLN A 144 -12.08 -2.62 15.96
CA GLN A 144 -11.06 -1.66 15.54
C GLN A 144 -11.64 -0.24 15.39
N ALA A 145 -12.51 0.15 16.33
CA ALA A 145 -13.23 1.42 16.30
C ALA A 145 -12.31 2.65 16.10
N LEU A 146 -11.09 2.62 16.66
CA LEU A 146 -10.11 3.69 16.48
C LEU A 146 -9.66 3.85 15.02
N ASN A 147 -9.43 2.76 14.30
CA ASN A 147 -9.04 2.83 12.90
C ASN A 147 -10.22 3.26 12.01
N VAL A 148 -11.44 2.83 12.34
CA VAL A 148 -12.66 3.32 11.67
C VAL A 148 -12.81 4.83 11.85
N PHE A 149 -12.62 5.32 13.07
CA PHE A 149 -12.67 6.76 13.36
C PHE A 149 -11.60 7.54 12.59
N ARG A 150 -10.36 7.03 12.54
CA ARG A 150 -9.27 7.64 11.75
C ARG A 150 -9.59 7.70 10.26
N MET A 151 -10.15 6.63 9.68
CA MET A 151 -10.55 6.62 8.27
C MET A 151 -11.61 7.70 7.98
N ARG A 152 -12.62 7.84 8.85
CA ARG A 152 -13.65 8.89 8.72
C ARG A 152 -13.10 10.30 8.86
N LEU A 153 -12.17 10.52 9.80
CA LEU A 153 -11.48 11.81 9.94
C LEU A 153 -10.68 12.20 8.69
N LEU A 154 -10.15 11.20 7.97
CA LEU A 154 -9.47 11.38 6.69
C LEU A 154 -10.44 11.52 5.51
N GLY A 155 -11.75 11.54 5.75
CA GLY A 155 -12.77 11.73 4.71
C GLY A 155 -13.14 10.46 3.94
N ALA A 156 -12.72 9.27 4.39
CA ALA A 156 -13.14 8.03 3.77
C ALA A 156 -14.54 7.59 4.24
N GLU A 157 -15.29 7.00 3.30
CA GLU A 157 -16.59 6.33 3.54
C GLU A 157 -16.41 4.88 3.99
#